data_AF-A0A1Y2VT25-F1
#
_entry.id   AF-A0A1Y2VT25-F1
#
_cell.length_a   1.000
_cell.length_b   1.000
_cell.length_c   1.000
_cell.angle_alpha   90.00
_cell.angle_beta   90.00
_cell.angle_gamma   90.00
#
_symmetry.space_group_name_H-M   'P 1'
#
loop_
_entity.id
_entity.type
_entity.pdbx_description
1 polymer ?
#
loop_
_entity_poly.entity_id
_entity_poly.type
_entity_poly.pdbx_seq_one_letter_code
_entity_poly.pdbx_strand_id
1 'polypeptide(L)'
;MILSGDQDDVSDYDEADYYDEQGFTTAHSIRDMSVMLPPRFTHKTRAEVDAAKEIVEARLAAEDEEDWDIAMVTEYGEDIFAYMREMERELLPSPNYMDIQKDLQWSMRAVLVDWVIQVHGRFGLLPETLFLAINYIDRFLSVKVVSVGKLQLVGATALLLAAKFEEINCPAVDEIVWVVDQGYSKADIIKAERYMLTILEFALGWPGPMSFMRRISKADDYDSEIRTVAKYFLEVTLMDERFVACPPSFLAAGAQCLSRMILGKGSWTAEHVYYSGYTFTQLKPMMCVLFRCCEKGRKHHDAVFEKYTNRSFKRASLFVEEQIRFGFIPPFQLEFDPDASRDLYQEMHMVPHALSTAIPILG
;
A
#
# COMPACT_ATOMS: atom_id res chain seq x y z
N MET A 1 5.05 63.90 38.70
CA MET A 1 4.21 63.12 39.64
C MET A 1 3.34 62.25 38.77
N ILE A 2 3.73 61.02 38.41
CA ILE A 2 3.86 59.76 39.19
C ILE A 2 2.57 59.35 39.91
N LEU A 3 2.20 58.07 39.66
CA LEU A 3 1.35 57.10 40.38
C LEU A 3 -0.11 57.05 39.91
N SER A 4 -0.56 56.00 39.18
CA SER A 4 -0.84 54.58 39.55
C SER A 4 -2.37 54.38 39.61
N GLY A 5 -3.01 53.31 39.15
CA GLY A 5 -2.63 52.11 38.43
C GLY A 5 -3.90 51.51 37.80
N ASP A 6 -3.74 50.44 37.03
CA ASP A 6 -4.50 49.18 37.09
C ASP A 6 -4.21 48.38 35.83
N GLN A 7 -3.70 47.17 36.07
CA GLN A 7 -3.45 46.10 35.11
C GLN A 7 -4.78 45.47 34.75
N ASP A 8 -5.13 45.42 33.47
CA ASP A 8 -6.16 44.52 32.96
C ASP A 8 -5.50 43.34 32.24
N ASP A 9 -5.85 42.17 32.77
CA ASP A 9 -5.52 40.82 32.35
C ASP A 9 -5.95 40.55 30.89
N VAL A 10 -5.02 40.03 30.08
CA VAL A 10 -5.38 39.27 28.87
C VAL A 10 -5.27 37.80 29.25
N SER A 11 -6.41 37.22 29.56
CA SER A 11 -6.60 35.83 29.94
C SER A 11 -6.18 34.86 28.83
N ASP A 12 -5.44 33.84 29.25
CA ASP A 12 -5.32 32.53 28.60
C ASP A 12 -6.64 32.10 27.96
N TYR A 13 -6.61 31.86 26.66
CA TYR A 13 -7.54 30.93 26.03
C TYR A 13 -6.77 29.63 25.80
N ASP A 14 -6.95 28.72 26.76
CA ASP A 14 -6.58 27.32 26.68
C ASP A 14 -7.06 26.72 25.35
N GLU A 15 -6.14 26.47 24.44
CA GLU A 15 -6.37 25.59 23.29
C GLU A 15 -6.34 24.15 23.83
N ALA A 16 -7.52 23.71 24.28
CA ALA A 16 -7.71 22.40 24.90
C ALA A 16 -7.17 21.27 24.01
N ASP A 17 -6.18 20.58 24.55
CA ASP A 17 -5.69 19.28 24.11
C ASP A 17 -6.87 18.31 23.92
N TYR A 18 -7.30 18.13 22.66
CA TYR A 18 -8.19 17.04 22.29
C TYR A 18 -7.35 15.75 22.28
N TYR A 19 -7.20 15.15 23.46
CA TYR A 19 -6.65 13.82 23.62
C TYR A 19 -7.49 12.82 22.82
N ASP A 20 -6.86 12.15 21.87
CA ASP A 20 -7.41 10.98 21.19
C ASP A 20 -7.43 9.80 22.18
N GLU A 21 -8.59 9.59 22.83
CA GLU A 21 -8.81 8.52 23.83
C GLU A 21 -8.84 7.11 23.20
N GLN A 22 -8.67 6.98 21.87
CA GLN A 22 -8.57 5.70 21.18
C GLN A 22 -7.19 5.58 20.55
N GLY A 23 -6.36 4.70 21.12
CA GLY A 23 -4.92 4.56 20.84
C GLY A 23 -4.50 4.08 19.45
N PHE A 24 -5.17 4.51 18.38
CA PHE A 24 -4.75 4.36 16.99
C PHE A 24 -3.93 5.58 16.57
N THR A 25 -2.70 5.68 17.07
CA THR A 25 -1.76 6.67 16.54
C THR A 25 -1.28 6.19 15.17
N THR A 26 -1.99 6.52 14.09
CA THR A 26 -1.33 6.71 12.80
C THR A 26 -0.36 7.85 13.03
N ALA A 27 0.94 7.55 13.07
CA ALA A 27 2.00 8.47 13.46
C ALA A 27 1.74 9.84 12.83
N HIS A 28 1.44 10.82 13.70
CA HIS A 28 1.22 12.23 13.43
C HIS A 28 0.99 12.60 11.95
N SER A 29 -0.26 12.96 11.67
CA SER A 29 -0.63 13.90 10.61
C SER A 29 0.06 15.26 10.83
N ILE A 30 1.39 15.29 10.76
CA ILE A 30 2.12 16.51 10.48
C ILE A 30 1.65 16.89 9.09
N ARG A 31 1.01 18.06 8.98
CA ARG A 31 0.70 18.76 7.73
C ARG A 31 2.01 19.14 7.01
N ASP A 32 2.75 18.15 6.55
CA ASP A 32 3.87 18.25 5.63
C ASP A 32 3.72 17.04 4.68
N MET A 33 3.03 17.31 3.56
CA MET A 33 2.68 16.43 2.44
C MET A 33 3.00 14.93 2.58
N SER A 34 1.94 14.11 2.59
CA SER A 34 2.01 12.66 2.36
C SER A 34 2.93 12.35 1.17
N VAL A 35 4.16 11.94 1.46
CA VAL A 35 5.13 11.58 0.42
C VAL A 35 4.67 10.24 -0.15
N MET A 36 3.87 10.31 -1.20
CA MET A 36 3.61 9.18 -2.09
C MET A 36 4.97 8.61 -2.52
N LEU A 37 5.14 7.29 -2.50
CA LEU A 37 6.40 6.62 -2.84
C LEU A 37 6.32 5.93 -4.22
N PRO A 38 5.96 6.64 -5.32
CA PRO A 38 5.94 5.98 -6.62
C PRO A 38 7.38 5.63 -7.05
N PRO A 39 7.57 4.53 -7.79
CA PRO A 39 8.88 4.18 -8.32
C PRO A 39 9.40 5.30 -9.24
N ARG A 40 10.63 5.77 -8.98
CA ARG A 40 11.31 6.76 -9.83
C ARG A 40 12.04 6.05 -10.96
N PHE A 41 11.65 6.31 -12.20
CA PHE A 41 12.33 5.77 -13.38
C PHE A 41 13.34 6.79 -13.92
N THR A 42 14.63 6.46 -13.81
CA THR A 42 15.74 7.25 -14.34
C THR A 42 16.45 6.50 -15.46
N HIS A 43 17.29 7.19 -16.24
CA HIS A 43 18.13 6.53 -17.25
C HIS A 43 19.01 5.43 -16.62
N LYS A 44 19.55 5.70 -15.42
CA LYS A 44 20.38 4.73 -14.68
C LYS A 44 19.59 3.47 -14.29
N THR A 45 18.38 3.64 -13.75
CA THR A 45 17.56 2.48 -13.33
C THR A 45 17.11 1.64 -14.53
N ARG A 46 16.84 2.27 -15.68
CA ARG A 46 16.52 1.54 -16.92
C ARG A 46 17.71 0.73 -17.41
N ALA A 47 18.89 1.34 -17.50
CA ALA A 47 20.10 0.64 -17.90
C ALA A 47 20.45 -0.54 -16.98
N GLU A 48 20.19 -0.42 -15.68
CA GLU A 48 20.39 -1.53 -14.72
C GLU A 48 19.39 -2.67 -14.95
N VAL A 49 18.12 -2.36 -15.24
CA VAL A 49 17.11 -3.37 -15.59
C VAL A 49 17.44 -4.04 -16.91
N ASP A 50 17.88 -3.29 -17.92
CA ASP A 50 18.28 -3.82 -19.22
C ASP A 50 19.51 -4.74 -19.09
N ALA A 51 20.52 -4.33 -18.32
CA ALA A 51 21.69 -5.16 -18.04
C ALA A 51 21.32 -6.45 -17.26
N ALA A 52 20.40 -6.36 -16.30
CA ALA A 52 19.91 -7.53 -15.58
C ALA A 52 19.18 -8.50 -16.52
N LYS A 53 18.40 -7.97 -17.47
CA LYS A 53 17.71 -8.76 -18.49
C LYS A 53 18.70 -9.54 -19.36
N GLU A 54 19.74 -8.87 -19.89
CA GLU A 54 20.77 -9.54 -20.69
C GLU A 54 21.46 -10.68 -19.94
N ILE A 55 21.79 -10.47 -18.65
CA ILE A 55 22.45 -11.49 -17.81
C ILE A 55 21.54 -12.72 -17.63
N VAL A 56 20.27 -12.50 -17.31
CA VAL A 56 19.34 -13.60 -17.00
C VAL A 56 18.95 -14.37 -18.27
N GLU A 57 18.68 -13.67 -19.37
CA GLU A 57 18.38 -14.32 -20.65
C GLU A 57 19.56 -15.14 -21.17
N ALA A 58 20.80 -14.63 -21.03
CA ALA A 58 21.99 -15.38 -21.40
C ALA A 58 22.17 -16.65 -20.55
N ARG A 59 21.82 -16.60 -19.25
CA ARG A 59 21.85 -17.79 -18.39
C ARG A 59 20.78 -18.80 -18.79
N LEU A 60 19.53 -18.35 -18.96
CA LEU A 60 18.42 -19.21 -19.35
C LEU A 60 18.67 -19.89 -20.70
N ALA A 61 19.27 -19.17 -21.66
CA ALA A 61 19.66 -19.73 -22.95
C ALA A 61 20.79 -20.78 -22.85
N ALA A 62 21.58 -20.77 -21.78
CA ALA A 62 22.65 -21.73 -21.54
C ALA A 62 22.19 -22.96 -20.74
N GLU A 63 21.06 -22.89 -20.03
CA GLU A 63 20.60 -23.93 -19.12
C GLU A 63 19.82 -25.07 -19.81
N ASP A 64 19.48 -24.98 -21.11
CA ASP A 64 18.75 -26.03 -21.88
C ASP A 64 17.53 -26.63 -21.13
N GLU A 65 16.96 -25.88 -20.18
CA GLU A 65 15.88 -26.35 -19.31
C GLU A 65 14.52 -26.01 -19.93
N GLU A 66 13.96 -26.97 -20.67
CA GLU A 66 12.52 -27.06 -20.99
C GLU A 66 11.68 -27.38 -19.73
N ASP A 67 11.98 -26.79 -18.57
CA ASP A 67 11.11 -26.90 -17.40
C ASP A 67 10.09 -25.75 -17.46
N TRP A 68 9.14 -25.91 -18.39
CA TRP A 68 7.99 -25.05 -18.48
C TRP A 68 7.15 -25.23 -17.21
N ASP A 69 7.25 -24.28 -16.28
CA ASP A 69 6.30 -24.17 -15.18
C ASP A 69 4.91 -23.92 -15.79
N ILE A 70 4.14 -25.00 -15.97
CA ILE A 70 2.81 -25.02 -16.58
C ILE A 70 1.89 -24.02 -15.84
N ALA A 71 2.10 -23.80 -14.55
CA ALA A 71 1.31 -22.87 -13.75
C ALA A 71 1.67 -21.40 -13.99
N MET A 72 2.86 -21.11 -14.55
CA MET A 72 3.28 -19.77 -14.96
C MET A 72 3.00 -19.47 -16.42
N VAL A 73 2.48 -20.44 -17.18
CA VAL A 73 2.15 -20.34 -18.61
C VAL A 73 3.21 -19.53 -19.35
N THR A 74 4.45 -19.99 -19.20
CA THR A 74 5.69 -19.36 -19.65
C THR A 74 5.63 -18.76 -21.05
N GLU A 75 4.93 -19.39 -21.99
CA GLU A 75 4.68 -18.91 -23.36
C GLU A 75 3.98 -17.54 -23.40
N TYR A 76 3.04 -17.29 -22.49
CA TYR A 76 2.27 -16.06 -22.38
C TYR A 76 2.70 -15.20 -21.18
N GLY A 77 3.70 -15.64 -20.41
CA GLY A 77 4.09 -15.00 -19.17
C GLY A 77 4.48 -13.54 -19.36
N GLU A 78 5.24 -13.23 -20.41
CA GLU A 78 5.64 -11.84 -20.70
C GLU A 78 4.42 -10.96 -21.01
N ASP A 79 3.53 -11.41 -21.89
CA ASP A 79 2.32 -10.70 -22.30
C ASP A 79 1.36 -10.48 -21.13
N ILE A 80 1.13 -11.52 -20.33
CA ILE A 80 0.26 -11.46 -19.14
C ILE A 80 0.78 -10.39 -18.18
N PHE A 81 2.07 -10.43 -17.84
CA PHE A 81 2.61 -9.46 -16.89
C PHE A 81 2.78 -8.06 -17.48
N ALA A 82 2.96 -7.92 -18.80
CA ALA A 82 2.92 -6.62 -19.48
C ALA A 82 1.53 -6.00 -19.34
N TYR A 83 0.47 -6.78 -19.64
CA TYR A 83 -0.91 -6.38 -19.45
C TYR A 83 -1.23 -6.06 -17.99
N MET A 84 -0.80 -6.89 -17.04
CA MET A 84 -0.99 -6.61 -15.62
C MET A 84 -0.30 -5.30 -15.19
N ARG A 85 0.86 -4.95 -15.74
CA ARG A 85 1.52 -3.66 -15.45
C ARG A 85 0.81 -2.46 -16.06
N GLU A 86 0.03 -2.65 -17.12
CA GLU A 86 -0.86 -1.62 -17.66
C GLU A 86 -2.07 -1.45 -16.73
N MET A 87 -2.77 -2.55 -16.46
CA MET A 87 -3.95 -2.56 -15.58
C MET A 87 -3.65 -2.06 -14.17
N GLU A 88 -2.46 -2.37 -13.63
CA GLU A 88 -2.08 -1.91 -12.29
C GLU A 88 -1.96 -0.40 -12.19
N ARG A 89 -1.74 0.30 -13.30
CA ARG A 89 -1.62 1.78 -13.36
C ARG A 89 -2.97 2.43 -13.60
N GLU A 90 -3.76 1.85 -14.49
CA GLU A 90 -5.10 2.36 -14.83
C GLU A 90 -6.06 2.27 -13.65
N LEU A 91 -5.94 1.22 -12.86
CA LEU A 91 -6.84 0.93 -11.73
C LEU A 91 -6.22 1.31 -10.37
N LEU A 92 -5.36 2.33 -10.33
CA LEU A 92 -4.89 2.93 -9.08
C LEU A 92 -5.93 3.90 -8.50
N PRO A 93 -6.11 3.92 -7.17
CA PRO A 93 -6.85 4.98 -6.51
C PRO A 93 -6.09 6.31 -6.56
N SER A 94 -6.81 7.42 -6.35
CA SER A 94 -6.19 8.74 -6.22
C SER A 94 -5.40 8.82 -4.90
N PRO A 95 -4.13 9.24 -4.89
CA PRO A 95 -3.33 9.30 -3.67
C PRO A 95 -3.91 10.23 -2.60
N ASN A 96 -4.59 11.29 -3.03
CA ASN A 96 -5.11 12.33 -2.15
C ASN A 96 -6.64 12.34 -2.14
N TYR A 97 -7.28 11.18 -2.30
CA TYR A 97 -8.75 11.14 -2.31
C TYR A 97 -9.39 11.62 -1.00
N MET A 98 -8.63 11.64 0.09
CA MET A 98 -9.15 12.14 1.36
C MET A 98 -9.44 13.65 1.29
N ASP A 99 -8.82 14.40 0.38
CA ASP A 99 -9.04 15.84 0.20
C ASP A 99 -10.48 16.18 -0.21
N ILE A 100 -11.16 15.26 -0.91
CA ILE A 100 -12.57 15.44 -1.28
C ILE A 100 -13.54 14.96 -0.20
N GLN A 101 -13.05 14.18 0.77
CA GLN A 101 -13.87 13.62 1.84
C GLN A 101 -14.02 14.66 2.96
N LYS A 102 -15.24 15.18 3.14
CA LYS A 102 -15.50 16.22 4.16
C LYS A 102 -15.55 15.66 5.57
N ASP A 103 -16.02 14.42 5.71
CA ASP A 103 -16.33 13.80 7.00
C ASP A 103 -15.37 12.66 7.35
N LEU A 104 -14.43 12.30 6.46
CA LEU A 104 -13.53 11.16 6.63
C LEU A 104 -12.07 11.61 6.81
N GLN A 105 -11.32 10.79 7.54
CA GLN A 105 -9.89 10.92 7.74
C GLN A 105 -9.20 9.59 7.47
N TRP A 106 -7.88 9.63 7.25
CA TRP A 106 -7.08 8.42 7.06
C TRP A 106 -7.13 7.45 8.26
N SER A 107 -7.25 7.96 9.48
CA SER A 107 -7.47 7.15 10.68
C SER A 107 -8.76 6.32 10.60
N MET A 108 -9.85 6.91 10.09
CA MET A 108 -11.12 6.20 9.88
C MET A 108 -11.01 5.12 8.80
N ARG A 109 -10.22 5.37 7.75
CA ARG A 109 -9.88 4.33 6.76
C ARG A 109 -9.10 3.20 7.43
N ALA A 110 -8.09 3.49 8.24
CA ALA A 110 -7.31 2.46 8.92
C ALA A 110 -8.19 1.56 9.81
N VAL A 111 -9.14 2.15 10.56
CA VAL A 111 -10.13 1.40 11.36
C VAL A 111 -11.02 0.52 10.47
N LEU A 112 -11.48 1.03 9.32
CA LEU A 112 -12.26 0.23 8.37
C LEU A 112 -11.44 -0.94 7.83
N VAL A 113 -10.21 -0.70 7.38
CA VAL A 113 -9.34 -1.72 6.78
C VAL A 113 -9.00 -2.81 7.80
N ASP A 114 -8.69 -2.43 9.04
CA ASP A 114 -8.46 -3.37 10.15
C ASP A 114 -9.67 -4.29 10.35
N TRP A 115 -10.88 -3.71 10.41
CA TRP A 115 -12.12 -4.49 10.48
C TRP A 115 -12.34 -5.40 9.26
N VAL A 116 -12.08 -4.91 8.03
CA VAL A 116 -12.19 -5.72 6.81
C VAL A 116 -11.23 -6.92 6.86
N ILE A 117 -10.01 -6.75 7.36
CA ILE A 117 -9.03 -7.84 7.52
C ILE A 117 -9.54 -8.90 8.51
N GLN A 118 -10.15 -8.48 9.61
CA GLN A 118 -10.76 -9.42 10.57
C GLN A 118 -11.91 -10.22 9.94
N VAL A 119 -12.81 -9.54 9.21
CA VAL A 119 -13.93 -10.20 8.52
C VAL A 119 -13.43 -11.14 7.41
N HIS A 120 -12.44 -10.71 6.63
CA HIS A 120 -11.75 -11.52 5.62
C HIS A 120 -11.20 -12.83 6.23
N GLY A 121 -10.49 -12.71 7.35
CA GLY A 121 -9.92 -13.84 8.07
C GLY A 121 -10.98 -14.80 8.63
N ARG A 122 -12.11 -14.26 9.09
CA ARG A 122 -13.24 -15.06 9.60
C ARG A 122 -13.87 -15.94 8.52
N PHE A 123 -13.98 -15.43 7.30
CA PHE A 123 -14.50 -16.19 6.16
C PHE A 123 -13.46 -17.11 5.51
N GLY A 124 -12.17 -16.99 5.88
CA GLY A 124 -11.11 -17.83 5.32
C GLY A 124 -10.86 -17.58 3.83
N LEU A 125 -11.07 -16.35 3.37
CA LEU A 125 -10.95 -15.96 1.96
C LEU A 125 -9.48 -15.89 1.51
N LEU A 126 -9.27 -15.96 0.20
CA LEU A 126 -7.96 -15.82 -0.44
C LEU A 126 -7.36 -14.43 -0.17
N PRO A 127 -6.02 -14.30 -0.06
CA PRO A 127 -5.35 -13.00 0.04
C PRO A 127 -5.70 -12.06 -1.12
N GLU A 128 -5.82 -12.61 -2.34
CA GLU A 128 -6.22 -11.91 -3.56
C GLU A 128 -7.54 -11.14 -3.35
N THR A 129 -8.53 -11.78 -2.73
CA THR A 129 -9.83 -11.20 -2.37
C THR A 129 -9.69 -9.98 -1.44
N LEU A 130 -8.78 -10.03 -0.46
CA LEU A 130 -8.52 -8.89 0.44
C LEU A 130 -7.95 -7.70 -0.32
N PHE A 131 -6.93 -7.94 -1.14
CA PHE A 131 -6.28 -6.88 -1.93
C PHE A 131 -7.27 -6.22 -2.91
N LEU A 132 -8.13 -7.01 -3.57
CA LEU A 132 -9.21 -6.49 -4.41
C LEU A 132 -10.21 -5.65 -3.62
N ALA A 133 -10.65 -6.13 -2.45
CA ALA A 133 -11.59 -5.40 -1.61
C ALA A 133 -11.06 -4.02 -1.21
N ILE A 134 -9.80 -3.94 -0.77
CA ILE A 134 -9.19 -2.65 -0.41
C ILE A 134 -9.03 -1.73 -1.64
N ASN A 135 -8.64 -2.26 -2.80
CA ASN A 135 -8.60 -1.49 -4.05
C ASN A 135 -9.97 -0.91 -4.41
N TYR A 136 -11.05 -1.68 -4.26
CA TYR A 136 -12.41 -1.21 -4.53
C TYR A 136 -12.84 -0.11 -3.55
N ILE A 137 -12.51 -0.24 -2.27
CA ILE A 137 -12.76 0.80 -1.26
C ILE A 137 -12.05 2.09 -1.67
N ASP A 138 -10.75 2.03 -1.92
CA ASP A 138 -9.94 3.22 -2.22
C ASP A 138 -10.36 3.90 -3.53
N ARG A 139 -10.64 3.13 -4.58
CA ARG A 139 -11.13 3.68 -5.86
C ARG A 139 -12.52 4.27 -5.74
N PHE A 140 -13.40 3.64 -4.97
CA PHE A 140 -14.73 4.19 -4.72
C PHE A 140 -14.67 5.52 -3.95
N LEU A 141 -13.84 5.58 -2.89
CA LEU A 141 -13.60 6.80 -2.12
C LEU A 141 -12.85 7.88 -2.94
N SER A 142 -12.15 7.49 -4.00
CA SER A 142 -11.51 8.42 -4.95
C SER A 142 -12.49 9.29 -5.74
N VAL A 143 -13.72 8.83 -5.91
CA VAL A 143 -14.71 9.52 -6.76
C VAL A 143 -16.04 9.80 -6.06
N LYS A 144 -16.28 9.22 -4.87
CA LYS A 144 -17.50 9.44 -4.09
C LYS A 144 -17.20 9.89 -2.66
N VAL A 145 -17.84 11.00 -2.29
CA VAL A 145 -17.90 11.47 -0.91
C VAL A 145 -18.85 10.57 -0.12
N VAL A 146 -18.38 10.06 1.01
CA VAL A 146 -19.10 9.11 1.86
C VAL A 146 -19.15 9.66 3.28
N SER A 147 -20.29 9.51 3.96
CA SER A 147 -20.41 9.86 5.38
C SER A 147 -19.87 8.73 6.26
N VAL A 148 -19.38 9.08 7.45
CA VAL A 148 -18.84 8.12 8.45
C VAL A 148 -19.80 6.93 8.67
N GLY A 149 -21.09 7.22 8.84
CA GLY A 149 -22.12 6.21 9.09
C GLY A 149 -22.42 5.26 7.91
N LYS A 150 -21.80 5.46 6.73
CA LYS A 150 -21.90 4.56 5.58
C LYS A 150 -20.57 3.89 5.23
N LEU A 151 -19.48 4.23 5.93
CA LEU A 151 -18.14 3.73 5.62
C LEU A 151 -18.05 2.20 5.81
N GLN A 152 -18.65 1.65 6.87
CA GLN A 152 -18.70 0.19 7.07
C GLN A 152 -19.48 -0.53 5.95
N LEU A 153 -20.57 0.07 5.44
CA LEU A 153 -21.32 -0.49 4.32
C LEU A 153 -20.45 -0.55 3.05
N VAL A 154 -19.62 0.46 2.81
CA VAL A 154 -18.65 0.46 1.70
C VAL A 154 -17.68 -0.71 1.85
N GLY A 155 -17.06 -0.89 3.03
CA GLY A 155 -16.14 -2.01 3.27
C GLY A 155 -16.78 -3.39 3.10
N ALA A 156 -17.96 -3.59 3.68
CA ALA A 156 -18.71 -4.84 3.54
C ALA A 156 -19.08 -5.16 2.08
N THR A 157 -19.53 -4.13 1.34
CA THR A 157 -19.89 -4.25 -0.07
C THR A 157 -18.69 -4.56 -0.95
N ALA A 158 -17.56 -3.90 -0.71
CA ALA A 158 -16.32 -4.13 -1.45
C ALA A 158 -15.79 -5.54 -1.23
N LEU A 159 -15.84 -6.05 0.01
CA LEU A 159 -15.45 -7.43 0.32
C LEU A 159 -16.36 -8.45 -0.35
N LEU A 160 -17.69 -8.21 -0.35
CA LEU A 160 -18.65 -9.06 -1.07
C LEU A 160 -18.37 -9.09 -2.59
N LEU A 161 -18.10 -7.93 -3.19
CA LEU A 161 -17.78 -7.84 -4.62
C LEU A 161 -16.47 -8.56 -4.97
N ALA A 162 -15.43 -8.38 -4.15
CA ALA A 162 -14.18 -9.08 -4.32
C ALA A 162 -14.36 -10.59 -4.19
N ALA A 163 -15.13 -11.05 -3.20
CA ALA A 163 -15.41 -12.47 -3.01
C ALA A 163 -16.18 -13.07 -4.19
N LYS A 164 -17.17 -12.35 -4.75
CA LYS A 164 -17.87 -12.79 -5.97
C LYS A 164 -16.97 -12.87 -7.20
N PHE A 165 -15.92 -12.05 -7.24
CA PHE A 165 -14.99 -11.99 -8.37
C PHE A 165 -13.93 -13.09 -8.29
N GLU A 166 -13.38 -13.34 -7.10
CA GLU A 166 -12.18 -14.17 -6.92
C GLU A 166 -12.48 -15.56 -6.33
N GLU A 167 -13.51 -15.69 -5.50
CA GLU A 167 -13.77 -16.94 -4.77
C GLU A 167 -14.65 -17.91 -5.56
N ILE A 168 -14.32 -19.20 -5.46
CA ILE A 168 -15.21 -20.27 -5.93
C ILE A 168 -16.50 -20.27 -5.09
N ASN A 169 -16.36 -20.13 -3.77
CA ASN A 169 -17.45 -20.15 -2.81
C ASN A 169 -17.55 -18.79 -2.12
N CYS A 170 -18.24 -17.85 -2.76
CA CYS A 170 -18.51 -16.55 -2.18
C CYS A 170 -19.49 -16.64 -0.99
N PRO A 171 -19.27 -15.90 0.11
CA PRO A 171 -20.25 -15.77 1.19
C PRO A 171 -21.60 -15.27 0.69
N ALA A 172 -22.68 -15.76 1.30
CA ALA A 172 -24.02 -15.29 1.01
C ALA A 172 -24.24 -13.86 1.54
N VAL A 173 -25.15 -13.11 0.92
CA VAL A 173 -25.47 -11.74 1.37
C VAL A 173 -25.95 -11.72 2.83
N ASP A 174 -26.65 -12.77 3.27
CA ASP A 174 -27.13 -12.88 4.65
C ASP A 174 -25.97 -13.03 5.66
N GLU A 175 -24.85 -13.64 5.25
CA GLU A 175 -23.62 -13.71 6.06
C GLU A 175 -22.94 -12.34 6.15
N ILE A 176 -23.00 -11.54 5.07
CA ILE A 176 -22.52 -10.15 5.09
C ILE A 176 -23.38 -9.27 6.02
N VAL A 177 -24.71 -9.42 5.99
CA VAL A 177 -25.62 -8.74 6.94
C VAL A 177 -25.27 -9.09 8.39
N TRP A 178 -24.89 -10.35 8.62
CA TRP A 178 -24.53 -10.83 9.95
C TRP A 178 -23.22 -10.21 10.49
N VAL A 179 -22.17 -10.08 9.66
CA VAL A 179 -20.89 -9.49 10.11
C VAL A 179 -20.94 -7.97 10.33
N VAL A 180 -21.92 -7.27 9.75
CA VAL A 180 -22.18 -5.85 10.03
C VAL A 180 -23.19 -5.65 11.18
N ASP A 181 -23.37 -6.67 12.02
CA ASP A 181 -24.27 -6.68 13.18
C ASP A 181 -25.71 -6.23 12.87
N GLN A 182 -26.22 -6.64 11.70
CA GLN A 182 -27.53 -6.24 11.19
C GLN A 182 -27.75 -4.71 11.07
N GLY A 183 -26.68 -3.91 11.05
CA GLY A 183 -26.76 -2.46 10.84
C GLY A 183 -27.34 -2.07 9.48
N TYR A 184 -27.42 -3.01 8.54
CA TYR A 184 -27.96 -2.83 7.20
C TYR A 184 -28.86 -4.00 6.80
N SER A 185 -29.93 -3.71 6.07
CA SER A 185 -30.77 -4.76 5.51
C SER A 185 -30.11 -5.41 4.28
N LYS A 186 -30.53 -6.63 3.93
CA LYS A 186 -30.13 -7.29 2.68
C LYS A 186 -30.38 -6.40 1.44
N ALA A 187 -31.48 -5.65 1.44
CA ALA A 187 -31.81 -4.74 0.34
C ALA A 187 -30.83 -3.57 0.25
N ASP A 188 -30.33 -3.06 1.39
CA ASP A 188 -29.33 -2.00 1.43
C ASP A 188 -27.99 -2.49 0.87
N ILE A 189 -27.56 -3.71 1.22
CA ILE A 189 -26.31 -4.29 0.70
C ILE A 189 -26.41 -4.48 -0.82
N ILE A 190 -27.51 -5.03 -1.32
CA ILE A 190 -27.72 -5.21 -2.77
C ILE A 190 -27.76 -3.85 -3.50
N LYS A 191 -28.33 -2.82 -2.88
CA LYS A 191 -28.35 -1.46 -3.44
C LYS A 191 -26.94 -0.85 -3.46
N ALA A 192 -26.19 -1.01 -2.38
CA ALA A 192 -24.81 -0.55 -2.28
C ALA A 192 -23.91 -1.25 -3.30
N GLU A 193 -24.09 -2.56 -3.50
CA GLU A 193 -23.38 -3.36 -4.50
C GLU A 193 -23.57 -2.79 -5.91
N ARG A 194 -24.82 -2.61 -6.35
CA ARG A 194 -25.13 -2.05 -7.67
C ARG A 194 -24.54 -0.64 -7.82
N TYR A 195 -24.61 0.15 -6.76
CA TYR A 195 -24.07 1.50 -6.77
C TYR A 195 -22.55 1.49 -6.93
N MET A 196 -21.83 0.70 -6.13
CA MET A 196 -20.38 0.56 -6.22
C MET A 196 -19.94 0.06 -7.59
N LEU A 197 -20.59 -0.97 -8.14
CA LEU A 197 -20.31 -1.47 -9.50
C LEU A 197 -20.48 -0.39 -10.57
N THR A 198 -21.52 0.44 -10.45
CA THR A 198 -21.78 1.54 -11.38
C THR A 198 -20.67 2.59 -11.29
N ILE A 199 -20.23 2.92 -10.07
CA ILE A 199 -19.18 3.93 -9.85
C ILE A 199 -17.80 3.43 -10.28
N LEU A 200 -17.52 2.14 -10.12
CA LEU A 200 -16.28 1.51 -10.60
C LEU A 200 -16.34 1.13 -12.09
N GLU A 201 -17.45 1.45 -12.78
CA GLU A 201 -17.68 1.13 -14.19
C GLU A 201 -17.46 -0.36 -14.52
N PHE A 202 -17.75 -1.25 -13.56
CA PHE A 202 -17.47 -2.68 -13.63
C PHE A 202 -15.99 -3.05 -13.90
N ALA A 203 -15.05 -2.10 -13.77
CA ALA A 203 -13.62 -2.32 -13.92
C ALA A 203 -13.05 -2.95 -12.64
N LEU A 204 -13.30 -4.25 -12.46
CA LEU A 204 -12.93 -5.03 -11.27
C LEU A 204 -11.57 -5.74 -11.37
N GLY A 205 -11.01 -5.86 -12.58
CA GLY A 205 -9.80 -6.66 -12.85
C GLY A 205 -8.46 -6.03 -12.44
N TRP A 206 -8.37 -5.46 -11.25
CA TRP A 206 -7.08 -4.96 -10.73
C TRP A 206 -6.17 -6.15 -10.35
N PRO A 207 -4.91 -6.19 -10.82
CA PRO A 207 -4.08 -7.41 -10.79
C PRO A 207 -3.56 -7.86 -9.43
N GLY A 208 -3.61 -7.02 -8.39
CA GLY A 208 -3.10 -7.32 -7.06
C GLY A 208 -1.58 -7.58 -6.96
N PRO A 209 -1.00 -7.61 -5.74
CA PRO A 209 0.44 -7.84 -5.57
C PRO A 209 0.85 -9.32 -5.60
N MET A 210 -0.11 -10.25 -5.40
CA MET A 210 0.18 -11.67 -5.19
C MET A 210 0.82 -12.34 -6.41
N SER A 211 0.32 -12.05 -7.61
CA SER A 211 0.87 -12.58 -8.86
C SER A 211 2.27 -12.05 -9.16
N PHE A 212 2.53 -10.77 -8.90
CA PHE A 212 3.87 -10.18 -9.03
C PHE A 212 4.85 -10.81 -8.03
N MET A 213 4.45 -10.96 -6.76
CA MET A 213 5.28 -11.63 -5.76
C MET A 213 5.60 -13.08 -6.16
N ARG A 214 4.62 -13.81 -6.71
CA ARG A 214 4.85 -15.18 -7.22
C ARG A 214 5.90 -15.19 -8.32
N ARG A 215 5.83 -14.26 -9.29
CA ARG A 215 6.85 -14.12 -10.34
C ARG A 215 8.23 -13.84 -9.78
N ILE A 216 8.34 -12.90 -8.85
CA ILE A 216 9.62 -12.49 -8.24
C ILE A 216 10.21 -13.65 -7.41
N SER A 217 9.37 -14.49 -6.80
CA SER A 217 9.79 -15.68 -6.07
C SER A 217 10.56 -16.70 -6.92
N LYS A 218 10.51 -16.63 -8.25
CA LYS A 218 11.35 -17.46 -9.12
C LYS A 218 12.85 -17.18 -8.92
N ALA A 219 13.24 -15.95 -8.61
CA ALA A 219 14.63 -15.60 -8.27
C ALA A 219 15.13 -16.24 -6.96
N ASP A 220 14.19 -16.73 -6.15
CA ASP A 220 14.42 -17.30 -4.82
C ASP A 220 14.17 -18.80 -4.77
N ASP A 221 14.04 -19.45 -5.93
CA ASP A 221 13.60 -20.84 -6.06
C ASP A 221 12.35 -21.14 -5.21
N TYR A 222 11.44 -20.17 -5.19
CA TYR A 222 10.22 -20.24 -4.40
C TYR A 222 10.47 -20.58 -2.90
N ASP A 223 11.44 -19.91 -2.26
CA ASP A 223 11.63 -20.02 -0.80
C ASP A 223 10.34 -19.63 -0.04
N SER A 224 9.85 -20.59 0.75
CA SER A 224 8.59 -20.45 1.49
C SER A 224 8.67 -19.48 2.67
N GLU A 225 9.84 -19.29 3.29
CA GLU A 225 10.05 -18.35 4.39
C GLU A 225 10.00 -16.92 3.87
N ILE A 226 10.72 -16.64 2.77
CA ILE A 226 10.71 -15.32 2.12
C ILE A 226 9.29 -14.93 1.74
N ARG A 227 8.53 -15.83 1.09
CA ARG A 227 7.13 -15.54 0.72
C ARG A 227 6.23 -15.30 1.93
N THR A 228 6.44 -16.02 3.03
CA THR A 228 5.58 -15.87 4.20
C THR A 228 5.76 -14.50 4.85
N VAL A 229 7.01 -14.06 4.98
CA VAL A 229 7.33 -12.71 5.50
C VAL A 229 6.92 -11.62 4.49
N ALA A 230 7.06 -11.86 3.19
CA ALA A 230 6.66 -10.90 2.16
C ALA A 230 5.15 -10.67 2.15
N LYS A 231 4.34 -11.73 2.33
CA LYS A 231 2.89 -11.62 2.49
C LYS A 231 2.50 -10.77 3.69
N TYR A 232 3.17 -10.96 4.83
CA TYR A 232 2.97 -10.12 6.01
C TYR A 232 3.21 -8.66 5.68
N PHE A 233 4.36 -8.33 5.09
CA PHE A 233 4.69 -6.96 4.70
C PHE A 233 3.69 -6.37 3.69
N LEU A 234 3.25 -7.16 2.70
CA LEU A 234 2.23 -6.71 1.76
C LEU A 234 0.93 -6.34 2.46
N GLU A 235 0.47 -7.12 3.44
CA GLU A 235 -0.74 -6.76 4.19
C GLU A 235 -0.53 -5.55 5.11
N VAL A 236 0.67 -5.32 5.63
CA VAL A 236 1.00 -4.07 6.35
C VAL A 236 0.83 -2.85 5.44
N THR A 237 1.14 -2.96 4.14
CA THR A 237 0.98 -1.83 3.20
C THR A 237 -0.49 -1.41 3.01
N LEU A 238 -1.46 -2.28 3.30
CA LEU A 238 -2.89 -1.93 3.19
C LEU A 238 -3.31 -0.87 4.22
N MET A 239 -2.61 -0.80 5.35
CA MET A 239 -2.99 -0.01 6.52
C MET A 239 -2.57 1.46 6.40
N ASP A 240 -1.48 1.74 5.69
CA ASP A 240 -0.86 3.08 5.66
C ASP A 240 -1.18 3.83 4.35
N GLU A 241 -1.59 5.09 4.48
CA GLU A 241 -1.97 5.97 3.38
C GLU A 241 -0.87 6.16 2.33
N ARG A 242 0.41 6.08 2.73
CA ARG A 242 1.55 6.33 1.85
C ARG A 242 1.72 5.27 0.75
N PHE A 243 1.08 4.11 0.91
CA PHE A 243 1.14 3.01 -0.06
C PHE A 243 -0.09 2.93 -0.98
N VAL A 244 -1.15 3.71 -0.72
CA VAL A 244 -2.45 3.60 -1.41
C VAL A 244 -2.32 3.71 -2.93
N ALA A 245 -1.49 4.63 -3.42
CA ALA A 245 -1.26 4.85 -4.85
C ALA A 245 0.02 4.20 -5.38
N CYS A 246 0.63 3.28 -4.61
CA CYS A 246 1.79 2.53 -5.08
C CYS A 246 1.35 1.36 -5.97
N PRO A 247 2.01 1.14 -7.13
CA PRO A 247 1.72 -0.03 -7.96
C PRO A 247 1.93 -1.34 -7.18
N PRO A 248 1.02 -2.33 -7.30
CA PRO A 248 1.15 -3.62 -6.63
C PRO A 248 2.45 -4.36 -7.00
N SER A 249 2.95 -4.22 -8.24
CA SER A 249 4.24 -4.79 -8.64
C SER A 249 5.41 -4.22 -7.83
N PHE A 250 5.35 -2.92 -7.50
CA PHE A 250 6.36 -2.24 -6.70
C PHE A 250 6.27 -2.66 -5.23
N LEU A 251 5.06 -2.75 -4.68
CA LEU A 251 4.82 -3.25 -3.31
C LEU A 251 5.32 -4.68 -3.15
N ALA A 252 5.01 -5.57 -4.12
CA ALA A 252 5.48 -6.95 -4.12
C ALA A 252 7.01 -7.04 -4.12
N ALA A 253 7.68 -6.26 -4.96
CA ALA A 253 9.14 -6.25 -5.05
C ALA A 253 9.80 -5.78 -3.76
N GLY A 254 9.34 -4.68 -3.16
CA GLY A 254 9.97 -4.20 -1.92
C GLY A 254 9.64 -5.04 -0.69
N ALA A 255 8.42 -5.61 -0.60
CA ALA A 255 8.07 -6.56 0.45
C ALA A 255 8.95 -7.82 0.39
N GLN A 256 9.20 -8.35 -0.81
CA GLN A 256 10.08 -9.49 -0.99
C GLN A 256 11.55 -9.13 -0.74
N CYS A 257 12.02 -7.98 -1.23
CA CYS A 257 13.38 -7.49 -0.95
C CYS A 257 13.62 -7.34 0.56
N LEU A 258 12.70 -6.69 1.29
CA LEU A 258 12.81 -6.52 2.74
C LEU A 258 12.81 -7.87 3.47
N SER A 259 11.98 -8.81 3.00
CA SER A 259 11.90 -10.18 3.55
C SER A 259 13.22 -10.94 3.39
N ARG A 260 13.88 -10.83 2.24
CA ARG A 260 15.21 -11.42 2.02
C ARG A 260 16.25 -10.86 2.99
N MET A 261 16.23 -9.55 3.20
CA MET A 261 17.19 -8.87 4.05
C MET A 261 17.03 -9.25 5.52
N ILE A 262 15.79 -9.27 6.03
CA ILE A 262 15.50 -9.61 7.42
C ILE A 262 15.74 -11.10 7.72
N LEU A 263 15.63 -11.98 6.72
CA LEU A 263 15.94 -13.40 6.83
C LEU A 263 17.43 -13.72 6.57
N GLY A 264 18.26 -12.72 6.24
CA GLY A 264 19.67 -12.92 5.93
C GLY A 264 19.92 -13.73 4.64
N LYS A 265 18.97 -13.73 3.69
CA LYS A 265 19.02 -14.52 2.43
C LYS A 265 19.80 -13.81 1.30
N GLY A 266 20.52 -12.74 1.62
CA GLY A 266 21.38 -12.01 0.70
C GLY A 266 20.75 -10.73 0.13
N SER A 267 21.42 -10.17 -0.88
CA SER A 267 21.04 -8.91 -1.52
C SER A 267 20.07 -9.09 -2.69
N TRP A 268 19.60 -7.97 -3.26
CA TRP A 268 18.78 -7.93 -4.46
C TRP A 268 19.63 -8.21 -5.71
N THR A 269 19.52 -9.40 -6.28
CA THR A 269 20.37 -9.86 -7.40
C THR A 269 19.81 -9.44 -8.77
N ALA A 270 20.58 -9.65 -9.85
CA ALA A 270 20.12 -9.40 -11.22
C ALA A 270 18.82 -10.15 -11.57
N GLU A 271 18.63 -11.38 -11.08
CA GLU A 271 17.38 -12.13 -11.27
C GLU A 271 16.19 -11.45 -10.62
N HIS A 272 16.38 -10.88 -9.43
CA HIS A 272 15.32 -10.13 -8.76
C HIS A 272 14.96 -8.88 -9.54
N VAL A 273 15.96 -8.16 -10.06
CA VAL A 273 15.74 -7.00 -10.93
C VAL A 273 14.99 -7.40 -12.20
N TYR A 274 15.36 -8.51 -12.83
CA TYR A 274 14.71 -9.04 -14.02
C TYR A 274 13.23 -9.40 -13.79
N TYR A 275 12.93 -10.23 -12.78
CA TYR A 275 11.56 -10.68 -12.54
C TYR A 275 10.66 -9.57 -11.96
N SER A 276 11.21 -8.64 -11.18
CA SER A 276 10.45 -7.53 -10.59
C SER A 276 10.32 -6.32 -11.51
N GLY A 277 11.30 -6.07 -12.38
CA GLY A 277 11.45 -4.82 -13.13
C GLY A 277 11.88 -3.62 -12.28
N TYR A 278 12.35 -3.83 -11.04
CA TYR A 278 12.74 -2.76 -10.12
C TYR A 278 14.15 -2.98 -9.54
N THR A 279 14.90 -1.90 -9.46
CA THR A 279 16.24 -1.90 -8.85
C THR A 279 16.18 -1.67 -7.35
N PHE A 280 17.22 -2.09 -6.62
CA PHE A 280 17.31 -1.88 -5.18
C PHE A 280 17.18 -0.40 -4.78
N THR A 281 17.78 0.50 -5.57
CA THR A 281 17.71 1.95 -5.34
C THR A 281 16.27 2.48 -5.42
N GLN A 282 15.44 1.93 -6.31
CA GLN A 282 14.03 2.30 -6.42
C GLN A 282 13.23 1.79 -5.22
N LEU A 283 13.53 0.59 -4.73
CA LEU A 283 12.80 -0.04 -3.61
C LEU A 283 13.15 0.57 -2.25
N LYS A 284 14.37 1.10 -2.09
CA LYS A 284 14.92 1.59 -0.81
C LYS A 284 13.97 2.54 -0.04
N PRO A 285 13.42 3.62 -0.63
CA PRO A 285 12.53 4.53 0.10
C PRO A 285 11.26 3.84 0.62
N MET A 286 10.66 2.96 -0.19
CA MET A 286 9.46 2.23 0.17
C MET A 286 9.74 1.23 1.31
N MET A 287 10.86 0.50 1.23
CA MET A 287 11.27 -0.41 2.29
C MET A 287 11.58 0.31 3.61
N CYS A 288 12.17 1.52 3.57
CA CYS A 288 12.37 2.33 4.77
C CYS A 288 11.05 2.62 5.50
N VAL A 289 10.04 3.05 4.75
CA VAL A 289 8.75 3.41 5.34
C VAL A 289 8.04 2.17 5.86
N LEU A 290 8.03 1.08 5.09
CA LEU A 290 7.44 -0.19 5.49
C LEU A 290 8.10 -0.75 6.76
N PHE A 291 9.42 -0.69 6.85
CA PHE A 291 10.16 -1.12 8.04
C PHE A 291 9.79 -0.28 9.28
N ARG A 292 9.67 1.05 9.13
CA ARG A 292 9.22 1.94 10.22
C ARG A 292 7.80 1.62 10.69
N CYS A 293 6.87 1.27 9.78
CA CYS A 293 5.53 0.82 10.16
C CYS A 293 5.57 -0.41 11.09
N CYS A 294 6.58 -1.27 10.95
CA CYS A 294 6.76 -2.46 11.78
C CYS A 294 7.36 -2.18 13.17
N GLU A 295 7.97 -1.02 13.42
CA GLU A 295 8.55 -0.68 14.75
C GLU A 295 7.50 -0.70 15.86
N LYS A 296 6.25 -0.34 15.54
CA LYS A 296 5.09 -0.38 16.45
C LYS A 296 3.95 -1.20 15.85
N GLY A 297 4.25 -2.40 15.35
CA GLY A 297 3.28 -3.23 14.60
C GLY A 297 1.94 -3.45 15.31
N ARG A 298 1.95 -3.75 16.61
CA ARG A 298 0.74 -3.96 17.43
C ARG A 298 -0.18 -2.75 17.53
N LYS A 299 0.34 -1.53 17.32
CA LYS A 299 -0.47 -0.30 17.34
C LYS A 299 -0.85 0.13 15.93
N HIS A 300 0.02 -0.11 14.96
CA HIS A 300 -0.17 0.33 13.59
C HIS A 300 -1.14 -0.57 12.80
N HIS A 301 -1.07 -1.88 12.98
CA HIS A 301 -1.78 -2.86 12.16
C HIS A 301 -2.13 -4.10 12.97
N ASP A 302 -2.97 -3.92 14.00
CA ASP A 302 -3.27 -4.95 15.00
C ASP A 302 -3.86 -6.23 14.37
N ALA A 303 -4.90 -6.10 13.52
CA ALA A 303 -5.50 -7.28 12.87
C ALA A 303 -4.50 -8.06 11.99
N VAL A 304 -3.61 -7.36 11.27
CA VAL A 304 -2.55 -8.01 10.48
C VAL A 304 -1.55 -8.69 11.42
N PHE A 305 -1.14 -8.00 12.48
CA PHE A 305 -0.18 -8.52 13.45
C PHE A 305 -0.69 -9.81 14.12
N GLU A 306 -1.95 -9.81 14.54
CA GLU A 306 -2.61 -10.98 15.13
C GLU A 306 -2.76 -12.11 14.12
N LYS A 307 -3.23 -11.82 12.89
CA LYS A 307 -3.35 -12.82 11.82
C LYS A 307 -2.03 -13.56 11.58
N TYR A 308 -0.93 -12.83 11.48
CA TYR A 308 0.40 -13.40 11.22
C TYR A 308 1.12 -13.94 12.46
N THR A 309 0.51 -13.85 13.64
CA THR A 309 0.96 -14.55 14.86
C THR A 309 0.62 -16.04 14.81
N ASN A 310 -0.32 -16.45 13.95
CA ASN A 310 -0.71 -17.84 13.81
C ASN A 310 0.45 -18.71 13.27
N ARG A 311 0.50 -19.97 13.72
CA ARG A 311 1.47 -20.97 13.26
C ARG A 311 1.35 -21.27 11.77
N SER A 312 0.16 -21.13 11.18
CA SER A 312 -0.05 -21.26 9.74
C SER A 312 0.79 -20.26 8.92
N PHE A 313 1.08 -19.10 9.50
CA PHE A 313 1.93 -18.06 8.91
C PHE A 313 3.34 -18.04 9.51
N LYS A 314 3.79 -19.17 10.07
CA LYS A 314 5.12 -19.32 10.70
C LYS A 314 5.44 -18.25 11.76
N ARG A 315 4.42 -17.61 12.35
CA ARG A 315 4.58 -16.51 13.32
C ARG A 315 5.38 -15.33 12.76
N ALA A 316 5.20 -15.00 11.47
CA ALA A 316 5.99 -13.99 10.78
C ALA A 316 5.97 -12.62 11.46
N SER A 317 4.84 -12.19 12.02
CA SER A 317 4.76 -10.90 12.74
C SER A 317 5.64 -10.86 13.98
N LEU A 318 5.64 -11.94 14.78
CA LEU A 318 6.51 -12.09 15.94
C LEU A 318 7.98 -12.16 15.54
N PHE A 319 8.29 -12.86 14.44
CA PHE A 319 9.65 -12.92 13.92
C PHE A 319 10.17 -11.53 13.53
N VAL A 320 9.37 -10.74 12.80
CA VAL A 320 9.76 -9.37 12.41
C VAL A 320 9.94 -8.48 13.65
N GLU A 321 9.02 -8.55 14.63
CA GLU A 321 9.12 -7.82 15.90
C GLU A 321 10.41 -8.19 16.66
N GLU A 322 10.77 -9.47 16.68
CA GLU A 322 11.97 -9.98 17.32
C GLU A 322 13.26 -9.50 16.62
N GLN A 323 13.30 -9.50 15.28
CA GLN A 323 14.44 -8.98 14.52
C GLN A 323 14.65 -7.48 14.76
N ILE A 324 13.58 -6.69 14.80
CA ILE A 324 13.64 -5.26 15.15
C ILE A 324 14.18 -5.08 16.58
N ARG A 325 13.70 -5.89 17.53
CA ARG A 325 14.15 -5.85 18.92
C ARG A 325 15.63 -6.22 19.09
N PHE A 326 16.14 -7.13 18.27
CA PHE A 326 17.56 -7.48 18.22
C PHE A 326 18.44 -6.41 17.54
N GLY A 327 17.85 -5.29 17.12
CA GLY A 327 18.58 -4.18 16.52
C GLY A 327 18.91 -4.41 15.05
N PHE A 328 18.15 -5.26 14.35
CA PHE A 328 18.23 -5.30 12.90
C PHE A 328 17.90 -3.92 12.34
N ILE A 329 18.88 -3.31 11.67
CA ILE A 329 18.68 -2.07 10.93
C ILE A 329 18.94 -2.43 9.47
N PRO A 330 17.96 -2.21 8.57
CA PRO A 330 18.21 -2.37 7.15
C PRO A 330 19.44 -1.54 6.76
N PRO A 331 20.40 -2.10 5.99
CA PRO A 331 21.71 -1.47 5.73
C PRO A 331 21.62 -0.08 5.09
N PHE A 332 20.45 0.28 4.57
CA PHE A 332 20.17 1.54 3.90
C PHE A 332 19.56 2.63 4.80
N GLN A 333 19.14 2.31 6.03
CA GLN A 333 18.54 3.28 6.97
C GLN A 333 19.58 4.21 7.61
N LEU A 334 20.87 3.86 7.54
CA LEU A 334 21.99 4.72 7.97
C LEU A 334 22.26 5.91 7.03
N GLU A 335 21.67 5.92 5.83
CA GLU A 335 21.87 6.96 4.80
C GLU A 335 20.62 7.79 4.53
N PHE A 336 19.47 7.42 5.10
CA PHE A 336 18.20 8.08 4.84
C PHE A 336 17.91 9.13 5.92
N ASP A 337 18.42 10.34 5.72
CA ASP A 337 17.96 11.52 6.44
C ASP A 337 16.68 12.05 5.76
N PRO A 338 15.50 11.96 6.41
CA PRO A 338 14.27 12.52 5.85
C PRO A 338 14.35 14.05 5.66
N ASP A 339 15.19 14.78 6.42
CA ASP A 339 15.35 16.23 6.27
C ASP A 339 16.13 16.62 5.00
N ALA A 340 17.05 15.77 4.53
CA ALA A 340 17.78 16.01 3.27
C ALA A 340 16.88 15.96 2.02
N SER A 341 15.68 15.38 2.13
CA SER A 341 14.69 15.42 1.06
C SER A 341 13.95 16.75 0.95
N ARG A 342 14.01 17.65 1.95
CA ARG A 342 13.44 19.02 1.89
C ARG A 342 14.22 19.94 0.94
N ASP A 343 15.54 19.81 0.89
CA ASP A 343 16.40 20.73 0.13
C ASP A 343 16.25 20.57 -1.39
N LEU A 344 15.98 19.34 -1.86
CA LEU A 344 15.73 19.06 -3.28
C LEU A 344 14.40 19.67 -3.80
N TYR A 345 13.43 19.94 -2.93
CA TYR A 345 12.18 20.60 -3.32
C TYR A 345 12.31 22.12 -3.47
N GLN A 346 13.21 22.76 -2.71
CA GLN A 346 13.49 24.18 -2.90
C GLN A 346 14.18 24.47 -4.24
N GLU A 347 15.02 23.55 -4.73
CA GLU A 347 15.63 23.68 -6.06
C GLU A 347 14.63 23.46 -7.21
N MET A 348 13.60 22.62 -7.02
CA MET A 348 12.57 22.39 -8.05
C MET A 348 11.53 23.51 -8.16
N HIS A 349 11.33 24.33 -7.13
CA HIS A 349 10.36 25.44 -7.11
C HIS A 349 10.95 26.83 -7.40
N MET A 350 12.25 26.93 -7.71
CA MET A 350 12.88 28.16 -8.20
C MET A 350 12.77 28.26 -9.73
N VAL A 351 11.55 28.37 -10.26
CA VAL A 351 11.35 28.94 -11.60
C VAL A 351 11.25 30.46 -11.42
N PRO A 352 12.12 31.28 -12.03
CA PRO A 352 12.00 32.73 -11.92
C PRO A 352 10.71 33.17 -12.59
N HIS A 353 9.78 33.75 -11.81
CA HIS A 353 8.72 34.60 -12.34
C HIS A 353 9.36 35.86 -12.96
N ALA A 354 9.83 35.75 -14.19
CA ALA A 354 10.16 36.89 -15.03
C ALA A 354 9.96 36.50 -16.49
N LEU A 355 8.86 36.99 -17.06
CA LEU A 355 8.66 37.46 -18.45
C LEU A 355 7.19 37.25 -18.87
N SER A 356 6.29 38.02 -18.26
CA SER A 356 5.06 38.44 -18.94
C SER A 356 5.34 39.83 -19.52
N THR A 357 5.81 39.87 -20.77
CA THR A 357 5.90 41.11 -21.54
C THR A 357 4.62 41.25 -22.34
N ALA A 358 3.90 42.34 -22.08
CA ALA A 358 2.66 42.71 -22.71
C ALA A 358 2.82 42.86 -24.24
N ILE A 359 1.88 42.29 -24.99
CA ILE A 359 1.65 42.59 -26.39
C ILE A 359 0.85 43.90 -26.43
N PRO A 360 1.35 45.01 -27.02
CA PRO A 360 0.57 46.22 -27.18
C PRO A 360 -0.37 46.06 -28.38
N ILE A 361 -1.66 46.20 -28.13
CA ILE A 361 -2.66 46.48 -29.15
C ILE A 361 -2.50 47.95 -29.53
N LEU A 362 -2.17 48.23 -30.79
CA LEU A 362 -2.28 49.55 -31.40
C LEU A 362 -2.67 49.41 -32.87
N GLY A 363 -3.66 50.22 -33.27
CA GLY A 363 -3.83 50.71 -34.65
C GLY A 363 -4.84 49.97 -35.48
#